data_AF-A0A820KM41-F1
#
_entry.id   AF-A0A820KM41-F1
#
_cell.length_a   1.000
_cell.length_b   1.000
_cell.length_c   1.000
_cell.angle_alpha   90.00
_cell.angle_beta   90.00
_cell.angle_gamma   90.00
#
_symmetry.space_group_name_H-M   'P 1'
#
loop_
_entity.id
_entity.type
_entity.pdbx_description
1 polymer ?
#
loop_
_entity_poly.entity_id
_entity_poly.type
_entity_poly.pdbx_seq_one_letter_code
_entity_poly.pdbx_strand_id
1 'polypeptide(L)'
;LIGEPIECIPPPDFSGTHKTYVENFCWIHYTYSIEDNTALTRDFVRGANGSRKTPYYIWIPYILIVAALCTYLPAWLWHILGHRATIDIPAMINQVAKTNLTNTEERKTMLLILAKHYEKAQRYTKSKVHVTDNLLKQCMSACMFFAGGGVLTGIYFFTKILYLINAIAQFFIINYYLQIDYWSYGQKVLHGILTGRDWLENKVIFPRIVYCDFTIRSLGDNNLNYT
;
A
#
# COMPACT_ATOMS: atom_id res chain seq x y z
N LEU A 1 1.80 23.98 -1.37
CA LEU A 1 0.78 22.91 -1.38
C LEU A 1 -0.44 23.49 -2.09
N ILE A 2 -0.92 22.82 -3.13
CA ILE A 2 -1.93 23.36 -4.05
C ILE A 2 -3.31 23.18 -3.41
N GLY A 3 -4.00 24.30 -3.12
CA GLY A 3 -5.39 24.32 -2.67
C GLY A 3 -5.63 23.99 -1.20
N GLU A 4 -6.78 24.42 -0.68
CA GLU A 4 -7.33 23.99 0.60
C GLU A 4 -8.04 22.64 0.43
N PRO A 5 -7.94 21.71 1.40
CA PRO A 5 -8.45 20.34 1.25
C PRO A 5 -9.98 20.24 1.26
N ILE A 6 -10.65 21.22 1.87
CA ILE A 6 -12.11 21.34 1.93
C ILE A 6 -12.47 22.83 1.94
N GLU A 7 -13.53 23.20 1.23
CA GLU A 7 -14.14 24.53 1.31
C GLU A 7 -15.56 24.38 1.86
N CYS A 8 -15.87 25.11 2.93
CA CYS A 8 -17.17 25.05 3.59
C CYS A 8 -18.02 26.28 3.26
N ILE A 9 -19.34 26.09 3.25
CA ILE A 9 -20.33 27.17 3.14
C ILE A 9 -21.00 27.33 4.51
N PRO A 10 -20.37 28.02 5.48
CA PRO A 10 -20.97 28.23 6.78
C PRO A 10 -22.07 29.32 6.71
N PRO A 11 -22.89 29.48 7.77
CA PRO A 11 -23.83 30.58 7.88
C PRO A 11 -23.14 31.95 7.72
N PRO A 12 -23.85 32.98 7.24
CA PRO A 12 -23.26 34.27 6.88
C PRO A 12 -22.54 34.99 8.05
N ASP A 13 -22.90 34.66 9.29
CA ASP A 13 -22.28 35.23 10.50
C ASP A 13 -20.83 34.74 10.72
N PHE A 14 -20.44 33.61 10.13
CA PHE A 14 -19.12 33.00 10.25
C PHE A 14 -18.21 33.44 9.09
N SER A 15 -17.63 34.63 9.21
CA SER A 15 -16.67 35.16 8.22
C SER A 15 -15.23 35.17 8.75
N GLY A 16 -14.25 35.18 7.84
CA GLY A 16 -12.83 35.26 8.18
C GLY A 16 -12.31 34.06 8.97
N THR A 17 -11.75 34.31 10.16
CA THR A 17 -11.14 33.28 11.03
C THR A 17 -12.12 32.21 11.48
N HIS A 18 -13.40 32.57 11.64
CA HIS A 18 -14.46 31.64 11.97
C HIS A 18 -14.73 30.64 10.84
N LYS A 19 -14.64 31.06 9.57
CA LYS A 19 -14.76 30.15 8.41
C LYS A 19 -13.62 29.13 8.42
N THR A 20 -12.38 29.60 8.61
CA THR A 20 -11.20 28.72 8.69
C THR A 20 -11.26 27.75 9.87
N TYR A 21 -11.86 28.13 11.00
CA TYR A 21 -12.10 27.21 12.11
C TYR A 21 -13.08 26.09 11.70
N VAL A 22 -14.21 26.44 11.08
CA VAL A 22 -15.21 25.47 10.62
C VAL A 22 -14.62 24.53 9.57
N GLU A 23 -13.84 25.05 8.61
CA GLU A 23 -13.17 24.25 7.59
C GLU A 23 -12.20 23.22 8.21
N ASN A 24 -11.35 23.66 9.15
CA ASN A 24 -10.43 22.75 9.84
C ASN A 24 -11.18 21.74 10.73
N PHE A 25 -12.25 22.16 11.39
CA PHE A 25 -13.09 21.27 12.18
C PHE A 25 -13.71 20.18 11.29
N CYS A 26 -14.34 20.57 10.19
CA CYS A 26 -14.97 19.64 9.27
C CYS A 26 -13.99 18.76 8.51
N TRP A 27 -12.76 19.22 8.29
CA TRP A 27 -11.70 18.39 7.72
C TRP A 27 -11.27 17.27 8.67
N ILE A 28 -11.16 17.53 9.97
CA ILE A 28 -10.67 16.56 10.97
C ILE A 28 -11.79 15.64 11.46
N HIS A 29 -13.00 16.16 11.58
CA HIS A 29 -14.17 15.41 12.00
C HIS A 29 -14.79 14.60 10.85
N TYR A 30 -15.65 13.64 11.18
CA TYR A 30 -16.29 12.82 10.16
C TYR A 30 -17.30 13.67 9.37
N THR A 31 -17.22 13.58 8.05
CA THR A 31 -18.24 14.08 7.14
C THR A 31 -19.14 12.94 6.68
N TYR A 32 -20.32 13.27 6.17
CA TYR A 32 -21.26 12.28 5.64
C TYR A 32 -21.88 12.75 4.33
N SER A 33 -22.24 11.81 3.48
CA SER A 33 -23.00 12.08 2.26
C SER A 33 -24.46 11.71 2.44
N ILE A 34 -25.34 12.53 1.85
CA ILE A 34 -26.78 12.30 1.80
C ILE A 34 -27.15 12.06 0.33
N GLU A 35 -28.06 11.13 0.09
CA GLU A 35 -28.59 10.87 -1.24
C GLU A 35 -29.66 11.91 -1.61
N ASP A 36 -29.58 12.43 -2.84
CA ASP A 36 -30.29 13.64 -3.30
C ASP A 36 -31.83 13.55 -3.22
N ASN A 37 -32.39 12.36 -3.08
CA ASN A 37 -33.85 12.11 -3.05
C ASN A 37 -34.45 12.03 -1.64
N THR A 38 -33.67 12.28 -0.59
CA THR A 38 -34.18 12.25 0.79
C THR A 38 -34.49 13.65 1.31
N ALA A 39 -35.74 13.87 1.73
CA ALA A 39 -36.14 15.12 2.37
C ALA A 39 -35.36 15.29 3.68
N LEU A 40 -34.62 16.39 3.81
CA LEU A 40 -33.87 16.79 5.00
C LEU A 40 -34.85 17.09 6.16
N THR A 41 -35.29 16.07 6.88
CA THR A 41 -36.02 16.26 8.14
C THR A 41 -35.03 16.57 9.27
N ARG A 42 -35.39 17.51 10.15
CA ARG A 42 -34.56 17.94 11.31
C ARG A 42 -34.12 16.78 12.21
N ASP A 43 -34.88 15.68 12.23
CA ASP A 43 -34.58 14.47 13.00
C ASP A 43 -33.54 13.57 12.31
N PHE A 44 -33.40 13.64 10.98
CA PHE A 44 -32.38 12.91 10.22
C PHE A 44 -30.98 13.50 10.44
N VAL A 45 -30.89 14.83 10.57
CA VAL A 45 -29.64 15.57 10.87
C VAL A 45 -29.13 15.25 12.27
N ARG A 46 -30.03 15.06 13.25
CA ARG A 46 -29.66 14.71 14.64
C ARG A 46 -29.14 13.28 14.81
N GLY A 47 -29.35 12.43 13.81
CA GLY A 47 -29.07 11.01 13.86
C GLY A 47 -28.68 10.48 12.48
N ALA A 48 -27.53 10.93 11.98
CA ALA A 48 -26.82 10.32 10.85
C ALA A 48 -26.34 8.88 11.12
N ASN A 49 -27.17 8.07 11.79
CA ASN A 49 -26.93 6.67 12.10
C ASN A 49 -27.06 5.77 10.85
N GLY A 50 -27.72 6.25 9.79
CA GLY A 50 -27.85 5.55 8.50
C GLY A 50 -26.97 6.11 7.38
N SER A 51 -26.32 7.27 7.59
CA SER A 51 -25.57 7.98 6.56
C SER A 51 -24.14 7.47 6.49
N ARG A 52 -23.63 7.21 5.28
CA ARG A 52 -22.27 6.73 5.09
C ARG A 52 -21.27 7.84 5.43
N LYS A 53 -20.50 7.61 6.50
CA LYS A 53 -19.42 8.50 6.93
C LYS A 53 -18.20 8.34 6.03
N THR A 54 -17.52 9.44 5.74
CA THR A 54 -16.35 9.47 4.84
C THR A 54 -15.06 9.89 5.56
N PRO A 55 -14.59 9.14 6.59
CA PRO A 55 -13.37 9.49 7.31
C PRO A 55 -12.08 9.15 6.52
N TYR A 56 -12.18 8.43 5.40
CA TYR A 56 -11.04 7.82 4.74
C TYR A 56 -10.08 8.82 4.10
N TYR A 57 -10.52 10.04 3.74
CA TYR A 57 -9.68 11.03 3.04
C TYR A 57 -8.43 11.44 3.83
N ILE A 58 -8.54 11.56 5.15
CA ILE A 58 -7.39 11.87 6.02
C ILE A 58 -6.43 10.68 6.11
N TRP A 59 -6.96 9.46 6.13
CA TRP A 59 -6.18 8.25 6.36
C TRP A 59 -5.51 7.68 5.12
N ILE A 60 -6.06 7.95 3.92
CA ILE A 60 -5.53 7.46 2.64
C ILE A 60 -4.01 7.71 2.49
N PRO A 61 -3.47 8.92 2.66
CA PRO A 61 -2.03 9.16 2.50
C PRO A 61 -1.18 8.29 3.42
N TYR A 62 -1.60 8.11 4.68
CA TYR A 62 -0.87 7.29 5.65
C TYR A 62 -0.93 5.80 5.30
N ILE A 63 -2.10 5.31 4.89
CA ILE A 63 -2.27 3.93 4.44
C ILE A 63 -1.41 3.66 3.21
N LEU A 64 -1.33 4.61 2.27
CA LEU A 64 -0.51 4.49 1.07
C LEU A 64 0.99 4.47 1.39
N ILE A 65 1.46 5.27 2.35
CA ILE A 65 2.85 5.23 2.82
C ILE A 65 3.18 3.86 3.43
N VAL A 66 2.30 3.34 4.30
CA VAL A 66 2.48 2.01 4.88
C VAL A 66 2.46 0.93 3.80
N ALA A 67 1.54 1.01 2.82
CA ALA A 67 1.47 0.09 1.70
C ALA A 67 2.75 0.12 0.85
N ALA A 68 3.31 1.30 0.58
CA ALA A 68 4.58 1.44 -0.14
C ALA A 68 5.73 0.77 0.63
N LEU A 69 5.82 1.00 1.94
CA LEU A 69 6.81 0.36 2.82
C LEU A 69 6.65 -1.17 2.84
N CYS A 70 5.42 -1.67 3.00
CA CYS A 70 5.14 -3.10 3.00
C CYS A 70 5.49 -3.77 1.67
N THR A 71 5.35 -3.06 0.54
CA THR A 71 5.76 -3.56 -0.78
C THR A 71 7.27 -3.61 -0.95
N TYR A 72 7.99 -2.72 -0.27
CA TYR A 72 9.44 -2.71 -0.27
C TYR A 72 10.07 -3.82 0.60
N LEU A 73 9.38 -4.26 1.67
CA LEU A 73 9.86 -5.30 2.58
C LEU A 73 10.33 -6.59 1.86
N PRO A 74 9.59 -7.20 0.93
CA PRO A 74 10.07 -8.37 0.22
C PRO A 74 11.33 -8.12 -0.62
N ALA A 75 11.49 -6.94 -1.24
CA ALA A 75 12.73 -6.58 -1.94
C ALA A 75 13.91 -6.52 -0.98
N TRP A 76 13.72 -5.84 0.14
CA TRP A 76 14.73 -5.71 1.18
C TRP A 76 15.14 -7.07 1.76
N LEU A 77 14.18 -7.95 2.03
CA LEU A 77 14.41 -9.33 2.46
C LEU A 77 15.21 -10.12 1.41
N TRP A 78 14.91 -9.97 0.12
CA TRP A 78 15.68 -10.61 -0.95
C TRP A 78 17.13 -10.15 -0.96
N HIS A 79 17.41 -8.85 -0.82
CA HIS A 79 18.78 -8.34 -0.80
C HIS A 79 19.57 -8.85 0.41
N ILE A 80 18.97 -8.88 1.60
CA ILE A 80 19.65 -9.37 2.81
C ILE A 80 19.87 -10.87 2.76
N LEU A 81 18.82 -11.64 2.47
CA LEU A 81 18.90 -13.10 2.42
C LEU A 81 19.76 -13.56 1.25
N GLY A 82 19.66 -12.92 0.09
CA GLY A 82 20.48 -13.19 -1.09
C GLY A 82 21.96 -12.92 -0.85
N HIS A 83 22.31 -11.80 -0.21
CA HIS A 83 23.70 -11.49 0.15
C HIS A 83 24.26 -12.43 1.22
N ARG A 84 23.42 -12.91 2.15
CA ARG A 84 23.84 -13.91 3.17
C ARG A 84 23.94 -15.32 2.59
N ALA A 85 23.09 -15.65 1.62
CA ALA A 85 22.97 -16.99 1.06
C ALA A 85 23.90 -17.24 -0.13
N THR A 86 24.44 -16.22 -0.81
CA THR A 86 25.29 -16.41 -1.99
C THR A 86 26.33 -15.30 -2.16
N ILE A 87 27.34 -15.57 -2.98
CA ILE A 87 28.32 -14.58 -3.46
C ILE A 87 27.62 -13.60 -4.39
N ASP A 88 28.03 -12.33 -4.36
CA ASP A 88 27.50 -11.25 -5.21
C ASP A 88 27.66 -11.56 -6.71
N ILE A 89 26.59 -12.09 -7.32
CA ILE A 89 26.53 -12.45 -8.75
C ILE A 89 26.83 -11.23 -9.64
N PRO A 90 26.28 -10.02 -9.39
CA PRO A 90 26.65 -8.78 -10.10
C PRO A 90 28.16 -8.50 -10.13
N ALA A 91 28.86 -8.61 -9.00
CA ALA A 91 30.31 -8.38 -8.96
C ALA A 91 31.07 -9.36 -9.85
N MET A 92 30.61 -10.62 -9.92
CA MET A 92 31.18 -11.64 -10.79
C MET A 92 30.95 -11.34 -12.27
N ILE A 93 29.73 -10.95 -12.65
CA ILE A 93 29.41 -10.58 -14.04
C ILE A 93 30.29 -9.42 -14.50
N ASN A 94 30.51 -8.42 -13.63
CA ASN A 94 31.40 -7.30 -13.92
C ASN A 94 32.87 -7.72 -14.05
N GLN A 95 33.34 -8.72 -13.30
CA GLN A 95 34.68 -9.27 -13.46
C GLN A 95 34.81 -10.04 -14.79
N VAL A 96 33.84 -10.87 -15.15
CA VAL A 96 33.81 -11.57 -16.44
C VAL A 96 33.71 -10.60 -17.61
N ALA A 97 32.95 -9.52 -17.47
CA ALA A 97 32.87 -8.48 -18.50
C ALA A 97 34.22 -7.80 -18.74
N LYS A 98 35.02 -7.61 -17.69
CA LYS A 98 36.39 -7.07 -17.80
C LYS A 98 37.36 -8.07 -18.43
N THR A 99 37.19 -9.37 -18.21
CA THR A 99 38.07 -10.40 -18.81
C THR A 99 37.81 -10.60 -20.30
N ASN A 100 36.66 -10.15 -20.83
CA ASN A 100 36.42 -10.14 -22.28
C ASN A 100 37.25 -9.09 -23.03
N LEU A 101 37.89 -8.14 -22.33
CA LEU A 101 38.72 -7.08 -22.93
C LEU A 101 40.21 -7.43 -23.00
N THR A 102 40.65 -8.56 -22.42
CA THR A 102 42.07 -8.97 -22.39
C THR A 102 42.43 -10.01 -23.45
N ASN A 103 43.74 -10.17 -23.70
CA ASN A 103 44.30 -11.15 -24.65
C ASN A 103 43.79 -12.58 -24.40
N THR A 104 43.68 -13.38 -25.46
CA THR A 104 43.00 -14.70 -25.43
C THR A 104 43.63 -15.69 -24.44
N GLU A 105 44.94 -15.68 -24.26
CA GLU A 105 45.64 -16.59 -23.33
C GLU A 105 45.52 -16.16 -21.86
N GLU A 106 45.65 -14.86 -21.57
CA GLU A 106 45.42 -14.30 -20.22
C GLU A 106 43.96 -14.42 -19.79
N ARG A 107 43.03 -14.34 -20.74
CA ARG A 107 41.60 -14.56 -20.48
C ARG A 107 41.32 -15.97 -19.97
N LYS A 108 41.96 -17.00 -20.55
CA LYS A 108 41.77 -18.40 -20.14
C LYS A 108 42.25 -18.63 -18.70
N THR A 109 43.41 -18.11 -18.33
CA THR A 109 43.97 -18.26 -16.98
C THR A 109 43.13 -17.50 -15.94
N MET A 110 42.69 -16.29 -16.26
CA MET A 110 41.84 -15.50 -15.37
C MET A 110 40.45 -16.14 -15.18
N LEU A 111 39.85 -16.68 -16.25
CA LEU A 111 38.59 -17.43 -16.16
C LEU A 111 38.71 -18.69 -15.30
N LEU A 112 39.83 -19.41 -15.39
CA LEU A 112 40.10 -20.59 -14.56
C LEU A 112 40.23 -20.23 -13.06
N ILE A 113 40.95 -19.15 -12.75
CA ILE A 113 41.09 -18.66 -11.38
C ILE A 113 39.72 -18.25 -10.83
N LEU A 114 38.94 -17.52 -11.62
CA LEU A 114 37.59 -17.08 -11.24
C LEU A 114 36.64 -18.28 -11.00
N ALA A 115 36.66 -19.27 -11.89
CA ALA A 115 35.85 -20.49 -11.76
C ALA A 115 36.23 -21.27 -10.48
N LYS A 116 37.51 -21.36 -10.15
CA LYS A 116 38.01 -22.03 -8.94
C LYS A 116 37.63 -21.29 -7.66
N HIS A 117 37.70 -19.95 -7.67
CA HIS A 117 37.21 -19.13 -6.56
C HIS A 117 35.70 -19.28 -6.36
N TYR A 118 34.94 -19.34 -7.45
CA TYR A 118 33.50 -19.57 -7.42
C TYR A 118 33.15 -20.93 -6.82
N GLU A 119 33.76 -22.01 -7.29
CA GLU A 119 33.49 -23.36 -6.78
C GLU A 119 33.80 -23.46 -5.28
N LYS A 120 34.93 -22.88 -4.85
CA LYS A 120 35.31 -22.84 -3.43
C LYS A 120 34.29 -22.07 -2.60
N ALA A 121 33.92 -20.87 -3.03
CA ALA A 121 32.97 -20.04 -2.30
C ALA A 121 31.55 -20.65 -2.28
N GLN A 122 31.13 -21.32 -3.36
CA GLN A 122 29.87 -22.07 -3.41
C GLN A 122 29.84 -23.27 -2.43
N ARG A 123 30.98 -23.96 -2.25
CA ARG A 123 31.11 -25.04 -1.24
C ARG A 123 31.04 -24.49 0.20
N TYR A 124 31.70 -23.36 0.48
CA TYR A 124 31.60 -22.70 1.80
C TYR A 124 30.17 -22.28 2.12
N THR A 125 29.45 -21.72 1.14
CA THR A 125 28.03 -21.37 1.28
C THR A 125 27.17 -22.60 1.59
N LYS A 126 27.32 -23.70 0.85
CA LYS A 126 26.60 -24.97 1.13
C LYS A 126 26.86 -25.48 2.55
N SER A 127 28.09 -25.36 3.06
CA SER A 127 28.46 -25.80 4.40
C SER A 127 27.88 -24.92 5.51
N LYS A 128 27.74 -23.61 5.30
CA LYS A 128 27.22 -22.67 6.30
C LYS A 128 25.70 -22.74 6.45
N VAL A 129 24.98 -22.95 5.33
CA VAL A 129 23.52 -23.12 5.34
C VAL A 129 23.13 -24.36 6.16
N HIS A 130 23.91 -25.44 6.08
CA HIS A 130 23.65 -26.69 6.82
C HIS A 130 23.63 -26.52 8.36
N VAL A 131 24.21 -25.45 8.89
CA VAL A 131 24.37 -25.21 10.34
C VAL A 131 23.30 -24.28 10.91
N THR A 132 22.70 -23.38 10.11
CA THR A 132 21.67 -22.42 10.57
C THR A 132 20.24 -22.95 10.52
N ASP A 133 20.06 -24.27 10.57
CA ASP A 133 19.15 -24.99 9.67
C ASP A 133 17.94 -25.68 10.34
N ASN A 134 17.44 -25.20 11.47
CA ASN A 134 16.19 -25.75 12.02
C ASN A 134 14.97 -24.88 11.69
N LEU A 135 15.05 -23.55 11.83
CA LEU A 135 13.89 -22.67 11.65
C LEU A 135 13.57 -22.42 10.16
N LEU A 136 14.60 -22.19 9.34
CA LEU A 136 14.42 -21.86 7.93
C LEU A 136 14.06 -23.10 7.10
N LYS A 137 14.67 -24.25 7.38
CA LYS A 137 14.37 -25.54 6.73
C LYS A 137 12.93 -26.00 6.96
N GLN A 138 12.37 -25.79 8.15
CA GLN A 138 10.99 -26.16 8.46
C GLN A 138 9.98 -25.33 7.67
N CYS A 139 10.22 -24.03 7.51
CA CYS A 139 9.35 -23.15 6.73
C CYS A 139 9.52 -23.35 5.22
N MET A 140 10.74 -23.72 4.79
CA MET A 140 11.09 -23.92 3.38
C MET A 140 10.78 -25.32 2.85
N SER A 141 10.62 -26.35 3.69
CA SER A 141 10.42 -27.75 3.24
C SER A 141 9.10 -27.96 2.50
N ALA A 142 8.03 -27.26 2.90
CA ALA A 142 6.73 -27.31 2.23
C ALA A 142 6.78 -26.71 0.81
N CYS A 143 7.65 -25.72 0.57
CA CYS A 143 7.81 -25.06 -0.73
C CYS A 143 8.92 -25.71 -1.59
N MET A 144 9.88 -26.42 -0.98
CA MET A 144 11.01 -27.07 -1.66
C MET A 144 10.67 -28.44 -2.28
N PHE A 145 9.49 -29.01 -2.00
CA PHE A 145 9.10 -30.32 -2.54
C PHE A 145 8.87 -30.33 -4.07
N PHE A 146 8.63 -29.16 -4.69
CA PHE A 146 8.32 -29.05 -6.12
C PHE A 146 9.47 -28.52 -7.01
N ALA A 147 10.53 -27.93 -6.45
CA ALA A 147 11.45 -27.11 -7.25
C ALA A 147 12.87 -27.68 -7.49
N GLY A 148 13.30 -28.74 -6.81
CA GLY A 148 14.61 -29.40 -7.05
C GLY A 148 15.86 -28.48 -6.99
N GLY A 149 15.71 -27.24 -6.53
CA GLY A 149 16.70 -26.18 -6.66
C GLY A 149 17.45 -25.90 -5.36
N GLY A 150 18.66 -25.34 -5.47
CA GLY A 150 19.46 -24.94 -4.32
C GLY A 150 18.80 -23.83 -3.49
N VAL A 151 19.44 -23.49 -2.36
CA VAL A 151 18.97 -22.52 -1.35
C VAL A 151 18.55 -21.17 -1.95
N LEU A 152 19.26 -20.68 -2.98
CA LEU A 152 18.93 -19.43 -3.69
C LEU A 152 17.56 -19.49 -4.38
N THR A 153 17.28 -20.59 -5.08
CA THR A 153 15.98 -20.82 -5.75
C THR A 153 14.85 -20.85 -4.72
N GLY A 154 15.09 -21.50 -3.56
CA GLY A 154 14.15 -21.49 -2.45
C GLY A 154 13.85 -20.07 -1.94
N ILE A 155 14.89 -19.29 -1.63
CA ILE A 155 14.74 -17.90 -1.14
C ILE A 155 13.97 -17.05 -2.16
N TYR A 156 14.23 -17.24 -3.46
CA TYR A 156 13.54 -16.52 -4.53
C TYR A 156 12.04 -16.80 -4.53
N PHE A 157 11.62 -18.07 -4.53
CA PHE A 157 10.21 -18.43 -4.49
C PHE A 157 9.54 -17.95 -3.19
N PHE A 158 10.22 -18.06 -2.05
CA PHE A 158 9.74 -17.52 -0.78
C PHE A 158 9.48 -16.01 -0.85
N THR A 159 10.42 -15.23 -1.39
CA THR A 159 10.21 -13.80 -1.60
C THR A 159 9.02 -13.53 -2.53
N LYS A 160 8.84 -14.32 -3.61
CA LYS A 160 7.69 -14.16 -4.52
C LYS A 160 6.36 -14.48 -3.86
N ILE A 161 6.31 -15.49 -2.98
CA ILE A 161 5.12 -15.78 -2.17
C ILE A 161 4.83 -14.59 -1.23
N LEU A 162 5.86 -14.01 -0.62
CA LEU A 162 5.69 -12.84 0.26
C LEU A 162 5.15 -11.62 -0.49
N TYR A 163 5.58 -11.40 -1.75
CA TYR A 163 4.98 -10.40 -2.63
C TYR A 163 3.50 -10.67 -2.91
N LEU A 164 3.13 -11.93 -3.18
CA LEU A 164 1.75 -12.31 -3.45
C LEU A 164 0.87 -12.09 -2.23
N ILE A 165 1.32 -12.53 -1.05
CA ILE A 165 0.61 -12.32 0.22
C ILE A 165 0.44 -10.83 0.50
N ASN A 166 1.50 -10.03 0.32
CA ASN A 166 1.43 -8.59 0.51
C ASN A 166 0.42 -7.94 -0.46
N ALA A 167 0.40 -8.32 -1.73
CA ALA A 167 -0.56 -7.80 -2.70
C ALA A 167 -2.02 -8.14 -2.30
N ILE A 168 -2.28 -9.37 -1.87
CA ILE A 168 -3.60 -9.79 -1.39
C ILE A 168 -4.00 -9.01 -0.13
N ALA A 169 -3.08 -8.87 0.83
CA ALA A 169 -3.35 -8.13 2.07
C ALA A 169 -3.65 -6.65 1.79
N GLN A 170 -2.87 -5.99 0.95
CA GLN A 170 -3.10 -4.59 0.55
C GLN A 170 -4.46 -4.41 -0.12
N PHE A 171 -4.85 -5.36 -0.97
CA PHE A 171 -6.15 -5.36 -1.61
C PHE A 171 -7.29 -5.39 -0.57
N PHE A 172 -7.21 -6.27 0.43
CA PHE A 172 -8.22 -6.35 1.50
C PHE A 172 -8.22 -5.11 2.40
N ILE A 173 -7.05 -4.56 2.75
CA ILE A 173 -6.93 -3.35 3.58
C ILE A 173 -7.64 -2.18 2.92
N ILE A 174 -7.36 -1.93 1.63
CA ILE A 174 -8.00 -0.84 0.88
C ILE A 174 -9.51 -1.07 0.82
N ASN A 175 -9.96 -2.30 0.57
CA ASN A 175 -11.37 -2.61 0.50
C ASN A 175 -12.11 -2.35 1.82
N TYR A 176 -11.52 -2.77 2.93
CA TYR A 176 -12.05 -2.55 4.28
C TYR A 176 -12.16 -1.06 4.61
N TYR A 177 -11.11 -0.28 4.35
CA TYR A 177 -11.09 1.16 4.65
C TYR A 177 -12.06 1.96 3.79
N LEU A 178 -12.18 1.63 2.50
CA LEU A 178 -13.10 2.32 1.61
C LEU A 178 -14.55 1.83 1.77
N GLN A 179 -14.80 0.72 2.48
CA GLN A 179 -16.11 0.09 2.67
C GLN A 179 -16.85 -0.23 1.36
N ILE A 180 -16.13 -0.70 0.33
CA ILE A 180 -16.66 -0.94 -1.02
C ILE A 180 -16.92 -2.44 -1.23
N ASP A 181 -17.95 -2.80 -2.01
CA ASP A 181 -18.14 -4.18 -2.47
C ASP A 181 -17.20 -4.53 -3.65
N TYR A 182 -16.13 -5.27 -3.34
CA TYR A 182 -14.98 -5.52 -4.22
C TYR A 182 -15.31 -6.11 -5.60
N TRP A 183 -16.14 -7.16 -5.66
CA TRP A 183 -16.31 -7.97 -6.87
C TRP A 183 -16.97 -7.20 -8.00
N SER A 184 -17.86 -6.28 -7.65
CA SER A 184 -18.65 -5.52 -8.62
C SER A 184 -18.08 -4.14 -8.92
N TYR A 185 -17.21 -3.61 -8.07
CA TYR A 185 -16.80 -2.21 -8.16
C TYR A 185 -16.01 -1.88 -9.42
N GLY A 186 -14.95 -2.64 -9.72
CA GLY A 186 -14.12 -2.39 -10.91
C GLY A 186 -14.92 -2.51 -12.22
N GLN A 187 -15.83 -3.49 -12.30
CA GLN A 187 -16.71 -3.68 -13.45
C GLN A 187 -17.74 -2.54 -13.57
N LYS A 188 -18.36 -2.12 -12.47
CA LYS A 188 -19.32 -0.99 -12.43
C LYS A 188 -18.67 0.33 -12.87
N VAL A 189 -17.45 0.62 -12.38
CA VAL A 189 -16.71 1.83 -12.78
C VAL A 189 -16.34 1.78 -14.26
N LEU A 190 -15.79 0.67 -14.73
CA LEU A 190 -15.40 0.54 -16.14
C LEU A 190 -16.62 0.65 -17.08
N HIS A 191 -17.73 0.00 -16.71
CA HIS A 191 -18.97 0.08 -17.47
C HIS A 191 -19.55 1.50 -17.49
N GLY A 192 -19.51 2.22 -16.36
CA GLY A 192 -19.96 3.62 -16.27
C GLY A 192 -19.16 4.56 -17.17
N ILE A 193 -17.83 4.43 -17.17
CA ILE A 193 -16.93 5.21 -18.05
C ILE A 193 -17.23 4.92 -19.52
N LEU A 194 -17.40 3.64 -19.89
CA LEU A 194 -17.65 3.23 -21.27
C LEU A 194 -19.05 3.63 -21.76
N THR A 195 -20.05 3.67 -20.89
CA THR A 195 -21.42 4.10 -21.25
C THR A 195 -21.61 5.61 -21.21
N GLY A 196 -20.57 6.39 -20.87
CA GLY A 196 -20.65 7.85 -20.78
C GLY A 196 -21.62 8.33 -19.71
N ARG A 197 -22.03 7.47 -18.77
CA ARG A 197 -22.81 7.90 -17.61
C ARG A 197 -21.86 8.59 -16.66
N ASP A 198 -22.20 9.82 -16.30
CA ASP A 198 -21.48 10.54 -15.26
C ASP A 198 -21.41 9.69 -13.98
N TRP A 199 -20.33 9.89 -13.23
CA TRP A 199 -19.98 9.26 -11.94
C TRP A 199 -21.07 9.31 -10.84
N LEU A 200 -22.28 9.76 -11.15
CA LEU A 200 -23.42 10.00 -10.28
C LEU A 200 -23.92 8.74 -9.56
N GLU A 201 -23.81 7.54 -10.15
CA GLU A 201 -24.10 6.29 -9.41
C GLU A 201 -23.05 6.00 -8.31
N ASN A 202 -21.84 6.59 -8.42
CA ASN A 202 -20.77 6.44 -7.42
C ASN A 202 -20.73 7.57 -6.36
N LYS A 203 -21.71 8.49 -6.37
CA LYS A 203 -21.79 9.62 -5.41
C LYS A 203 -21.79 9.13 -3.94
N VAL A 204 -22.29 7.92 -3.71
CA VAL A 204 -22.31 7.28 -2.39
C VAL A 204 -20.91 6.88 -1.91
N ILE A 205 -20.01 6.49 -2.81
CA ILE A 205 -18.67 6.00 -2.43
C ILE A 205 -17.70 7.17 -2.32
N PHE A 206 -17.65 8.04 -3.34
CA PHE A 206 -16.77 9.21 -3.41
C PHE A 206 -17.59 10.49 -3.60
N PRO A 207 -18.24 10.98 -2.54
CA PRO A 207 -19.01 12.21 -2.61
C PRO A 207 -18.10 13.41 -2.82
N ARG A 208 -18.45 14.27 -3.79
CA ARG A 208 -17.81 15.58 -3.98
C ARG A 208 -18.39 16.65 -3.06
N ILE A 209 -19.63 16.45 -2.61
CA ILE A 209 -20.36 17.33 -1.69
C ILE A 209 -20.71 16.50 -0.47
N VAL A 210 -20.33 16.98 0.70
CA VAL A 210 -20.52 16.31 1.99
C VAL A 210 -21.07 17.31 3.00
N TYR A 211 -21.75 16.78 4.02
CA TYR A 211 -22.29 17.53 5.14
C TYR A 211 -21.44 17.29 6.38
N CYS A 212 -21.36 18.30 7.24
CA CYS A 212 -20.55 18.29 8.45
C CYS A 212 -21.33 18.96 9.57
N ASP A 213 -21.63 18.21 10.63
CA ASP A 213 -22.29 18.78 11.79
C ASP A 213 -21.23 19.28 12.78
N PHE A 214 -21.32 20.56 13.15
CA PHE A 214 -20.48 21.15 14.19
C PHE A 214 -21.33 21.79 15.29
N THR A 215 -20.82 21.76 16.51
CA THR A 215 -21.55 22.26 17.69
C THR A 215 -20.74 23.34 18.38
N ILE A 216 -21.39 24.48 18.67
CA ILE A 216 -20.78 25.57 19.41
C ILE A 216 -21.36 25.59 20.82
N ARG A 217 -20.48 25.63 21.81
CA ARG A 217 -20.86 25.76 23.22
C ARG A 217 -20.96 27.23 23.58
N SER A 218 -22.17 27.69 23.91
CA SER A 218 -22.41 28.99 24.53
C SER A 218 -22.66 28.81 26.04
N LEU A 219 -22.18 29.76 26.86
CA LEU A 219 -22.48 29.80 28.30
C LEU A 219 -23.97 30.14 28.47
N GLY A 220 -24.76 29.21 29.02
CA GLY A 220 -26.20 29.43 29.26
C GLY A 220 -27.15 28.28 28.91
N ASP A 221 -26.61 27.10 28.55
CA ASP A 221 -27.36 25.87 28.30
C ASP A 221 -28.21 25.91 27.03
N ASN A 222 -27.55 25.76 25.88
CA ASN A 222 -28.05 25.12 24.66
C ASN A 222 -26.86 24.92 23.70
N ASN A 223 -26.51 23.66 23.40
CA ASN A 223 -25.58 23.38 22.31
C ASN A 223 -26.24 23.78 20.99
N LEU A 224 -25.70 24.78 20.30
CA LEU A 224 -26.17 25.18 18.98
C LEU A 224 -25.50 24.25 17.95
N ASN A 225 -26.33 23.46 17.26
CA ASN A 225 -25.89 22.53 16.22
C ASN A 225 -26.08 23.19 14.85
N TYR A 226 -25.03 23.17 14.05
CA TYR A 226 -25.01 23.65 12.67
C TYR A 226 -24.59 22.50 11.75
N THR A 227 -25.09 22.51 10.51
CA THR A 227 -24.80 21.53 9.44
C THR A 227 -24.33 22.27 8.19
#